data_AF-A0A9P0FV96-F1
#
_entry.id   AF-A0A9P0FV96-F1
#
_cell.length_a   1.000
_cell.length_b   1.000
_cell.length_c   1.000
_cell.angle_alpha   90.00
_cell.angle_beta   90.00
_cell.angle_gamma   90.00
#
_symmetry.space_group_name_H-M   'P 1'
#
loop_
_entity.id
_entity.type
_entity.pdbx_description
1 polymer ?
#
loop_
_entity_poly.entity_id
_entity_poly.type
_entity_poly.pdbx_seq_one_letter_code
_entity_poly.pdbx_strand_id
1 'polypeptide(L)'
;MGICVSCRRRERKAPEKRSVPGAGGPAKGTAAAELLPRRVNQLTAMANSMSNIKMTNPIKGIVSRRRKRYIKDGFNLDLAYITDRLIAMGFPAEKLEGVYRNHIDEVYRFLEKMHKDHYKIYNLCSERSYDSSKFHERVARYELEDHTPPNIELIQPFCEDVHNWLSADSKNVAAVHCKAGKGRTGTMVCCYLLYSRQKASADEALKFYGTKRTHDEKGVTIPSQRRYVEYYAALVTSGLVYSATRVHIRELVMSPPPTLNGGHCAPELTVSQAKPCFKTPSGCHEVRKEAGGVRVLLTHCTPLCGDVRVDVYNKPKMKMRKEKLFHFWFNTYFVAAGVGAERVPALDDSPNLETFKLTLNKWQLDEAHKDKQHKNYSPDFKVELIVQKMPVSATFVGGGARSPPPSSSSSCCSERSERDERDDRDDRDDRAAWDSARGDMW
;
A
#
# COMPACT_ATOMS: atom_id res chain seq x y z
N MET A 1 39.77 -26.20 4.26
CA MET A 1 40.11 -26.16 2.82
C MET A 1 38.83 -26.30 2.00
N GLY A 2 38.67 -25.51 0.93
CA GLY A 2 37.62 -25.64 -0.13
C GLY A 2 36.31 -24.89 0.16
N ILE A 3 36.18 -23.57 -0.09
CA ILE A 3 35.97 -22.81 -1.36
C ILE A 3 34.52 -22.85 -1.87
N CYS A 4 33.86 -21.69 -1.77
CA CYS A 4 32.55 -21.33 -2.30
C CYS A 4 32.70 -20.59 -3.64
N VAL A 5 31.90 -20.96 -4.64
CA VAL A 5 31.91 -20.37 -6.00
C VAL A 5 30.53 -19.82 -6.33
N SER A 6 30.39 -18.49 -6.39
CA SER A 6 29.97 -17.73 -7.59
C SER A 6 29.40 -16.35 -7.22
N CYS A 7 30.29 -15.36 -7.11
CA CYS A 7 29.99 -13.95 -7.28
C CYS A 7 30.67 -13.49 -8.57
N ARG A 8 29.92 -13.06 -9.59
CA ARG A 8 30.48 -12.29 -10.73
C ARG A 8 29.75 -10.97 -10.88
N ARG A 9 30.35 -9.92 -10.29
CA ARG A 9 30.14 -8.51 -10.64
C ARG A 9 30.63 -8.27 -12.07
N ARG A 10 29.86 -7.53 -12.88
CA ARG A 10 30.36 -6.87 -14.10
C ARG A 10 30.45 -5.38 -13.84
N GLU A 11 31.67 -4.87 -13.83
CA GLU A 11 31.99 -3.44 -13.89
C GLU A 11 31.72 -2.91 -15.31
N ARG A 12 31.20 -1.69 -15.42
CA ARG A 12 31.12 -0.95 -16.70
C ARG A 12 31.99 0.30 -16.60
N LYS A 13 33.01 0.35 -17.46
CA LYS A 13 33.87 1.52 -17.71
C LYS A 13 33.10 2.60 -18.49
N ALA A 14 33.38 3.86 -18.18
CA ALA A 14 32.92 5.05 -18.89
C ALA A 14 33.71 5.26 -20.21
N PRO A 15 33.12 5.87 -21.25
CA PRO A 15 33.86 6.25 -22.44
C PRO A 15 34.40 7.69 -22.35
N GLU A 16 35.60 7.81 -22.89
CA GLU A 16 36.51 8.95 -22.93
C GLU A 16 36.18 9.90 -24.09
N LYS A 17 36.45 11.20 -23.89
CA LYS A 17 36.28 12.27 -24.90
C LYS A 17 37.43 12.24 -25.90
N ARG A 18 37.12 12.40 -27.19
CA ARG A 18 38.11 12.68 -28.24
C ARG A 18 37.70 13.91 -29.04
N SER A 19 38.53 14.96 -28.96
CA SER A 19 38.61 16.12 -29.86
C SER A 19 39.35 15.72 -31.15
N VAL A 20 39.11 16.41 -32.29
CA VAL A 20 40.04 17.26 -33.10
C VAL A 20 39.24 17.99 -34.25
N PRO A 21 39.78 18.84 -35.17
CA PRO A 21 39.39 20.27 -35.27
C PRO A 21 38.94 20.79 -36.68
N GLY A 22 38.45 22.04 -36.71
CA GLY A 22 38.86 23.12 -37.64
C GLY A 22 38.46 23.13 -39.14
N ALA A 23 37.68 24.16 -39.54
CA ALA A 23 37.76 25.00 -40.78
C ALA A 23 36.40 25.71 -40.94
N GLY A 24 36.25 27.04 -40.94
CA GLY A 24 36.69 27.97 -41.98
C GLY A 24 35.47 28.43 -42.80
N GLY A 25 34.95 29.66 -42.59
CA GLY A 25 34.00 30.31 -43.52
C GLY A 25 34.73 30.94 -44.73
N PRO A 26 34.15 31.85 -45.54
CA PRO A 26 32.82 32.49 -45.45
C PRO A 26 32.11 32.70 -46.84
N ALA A 27 31.02 33.49 -46.81
CA ALA A 27 30.62 34.53 -47.80
C ALA A 27 29.34 34.34 -48.68
N LYS A 28 28.35 35.19 -48.35
CA LYS A 28 27.51 36.12 -49.15
C LYS A 28 27.30 35.91 -50.67
N GLY A 29 26.03 36.03 -51.06
CA GLY A 29 25.55 36.52 -52.38
C GLY A 29 24.01 36.53 -52.39
N THR A 30 23.33 37.70 -52.43
CA THR A 30 22.66 38.32 -53.61
C THR A 30 21.45 37.55 -54.12
N ALA A 31 20.33 38.10 -54.58
CA ALA A 31 19.73 39.44 -54.65
C ALA A 31 18.31 39.25 -55.25
N ALA A 32 17.56 40.35 -55.30
CA ALA A 32 16.45 40.64 -56.22
C ALA A 32 15.06 40.00 -55.96
N ALA A 33 14.19 40.84 -55.41
CA ALA A 33 12.74 40.77 -55.54
C ALA A 33 12.30 41.60 -56.75
N GLU A 34 11.36 41.08 -57.54
CA GLU A 34 10.62 41.83 -58.57
C GLU A 34 9.11 41.53 -58.49
N LEU A 35 8.36 42.64 -58.39
CA LEU A 35 7.11 42.98 -59.08
C LEU A 35 5.78 42.22 -58.78
N LEU A 36 4.96 42.93 -57.98
CA LEU A 36 3.49 43.17 -57.97
C LEU A 36 2.67 42.78 -59.24
N PRO A 37 1.32 42.56 -59.21
CA PRO A 37 0.34 43.38 -58.45
C PRO A 37 -0.99 42.76 -57.91
N ARG A 38 -1.57 43.50 -56.95
CA ARG A 38 -2.99 43.79 -56.61
C ARG A 38 -4.14 42.87 -57.11
N ARG A 39 -4.94 42.30 -56.17
CA ARG A 39 -6.32 42.73 -55.78
C ARG A 39 -7.07 41.66 -54.95
N VAL A 40 -7.41 42.03 -53.72
CA VAL A 40 -8.70 41.89 -53.00
C VAL A 40 -9.76 40.95 -53.61
N ASN A 41 -10.05 39.80 -52.99
CA ASN A 41 -11.28 39.59 -52.19
C ASN A 41 -11.41 38.17 -51.59
N GLN A 42 -11.95 38.21 -50.38
CA GLN A 42 -12.62 37.20 -49.56
C GLN A 42 -13.27 35.97 -50.24
N LEU A 43 -13.22 34.88 -49.46
CA LEU A 43 -14.25 33.88 -49.18
C LEU A 43 -14.20 32.50 -49.88
N THR A 44 -13.95 31.53 -48.99
CA THR A 44 -14.58 30.20 -48.86
C THR A 44 -14.01 28.98 -49.57
N ALA A 45 -13.67 28.03 -48.68
CA ALA A 45 -13.98 26.61 -48.74
C ALA A 45 -13.07 25.70 -49.57
N MET A 46 -12.66 24.65 -48.85
CA MET A 46 -12.13 23.36 -49.31
C MET A 46 -10.65 23.33 -49.72
N ALA A 47 -9.80 23.09 -48.73
CA ALA A 47 -8.98 21.87 -48.67
C ALA A 47 -8.13 21.90 -47.39
N ASN A 48 -8.20 20.84 -46.58
CA ASN A 48 -7.03 20.07 -46.15
C ASN A 48 -7.41 19.11 -45.02
N SER A 49 -7.61 17.86 -45.43
CA SER A 49 -7.37 16.69 -44.60
C SER A 49 -5.89 16.66 -44.23
N MET A 50 -5.56 16.92 -42.96
CA MET A 50 -4.31 16.46 -42.34
C MET A 50 -4.55 16.13 -40.86
N SER A 51 -4.65 14.83 -40.59
CA SER A 51 -4.16 14.12 -39.39
C SER A 51 -4.17 14.86 -38.04
N ASN A 52 -5.28 14.75 -37.31
CA ASN A 52 -5.33 15.04 -35.87
C ASN A 52 -4.77 13.86 -35.05
N ILE A 53 -3.44 13.71 -35.02
CA ILE A 53 -2.79 13.02 -33.90
C ILE A 53 -2.82 14.02 -32.73
N LYS A 54 -3.76 13.84 -31.81
CA LYS A 54 -3.89 14.64 -30.59
C LYS A 54 -2.56 14.60 -29.81
N MET A 55 -1.88 15.74 -29.75
CA MET A 55 -0.76 16.00 -28.84
C MET A 55 -1.12 15.57 -27.42
N THR A 56 -0.50 14.51 -26.92
CA THR A 56 -0.69 14.04 -25.55
C THR A 56 -0.04 15.00 -24.56
N ASN A 57 -0.81 15.50 -23.59
CA ASN A 57 -0.34 16.47 -22.60
C ASN A 57 0.86 15.91 -21.78
N PRO A 58 2.07 16.53 -21.84
CA PRO A 58 3.30 16.03 -21.23
C PRO A 58 3.22 15.85 -19.70
N ILE A 59 2.31 16.57 -19.03
CA ILE A 59 2.09 16.51 -17.57
C ILE A 59 1.65 15.11 -17.11
N LYS A 60 0.88 14.39 -17.94
CA LYS A 60 0.41 13.03 -17.59
C LYS A 60 1.57 12.03 -17.53
N GLY A 61 2.57 12.18 -18.40
CA GLY A 61 3.77 11.34 -18.38
C GLY A 61 4.56 11.50 -17.08
N ILE A 62 4.70 12.74 -16.62
CA ILE A 62 5.44 13.10 -15.42
C ILE A 62 4.84 12.47 -14.15
N VAL A 63 3.51 12.48 -14.02
CA VAL A 63 2.82 11.89 -12.84
C VAL A 63 2.72 10.37 -12.91
N SER A 64 2.72 9.79 -14.11
CA SER A 64 2.85 8.34 -14.30
C SER A 64 4.23 7.79 -13.91
N ARG A 65 5.26 8.64 -13.93
CA ARG A 65 6.67 8.30 -13.64
C ARG A 65 7.13 7.07 -14.42
N ARG A 66 7.24 5.92 -13.73
CA ARG A 66 7.75 4.63 -14.22
C ARG A 66 6.63 3.59 -14.43
N ARG A 67 5.35 3.97 -14.33
CA ARG A 67 4.21 3.05 -14.51
C ARG A 67 3.94 2.82 -16.00
N LYS A 68 3.62 1.58 -16.37
CA LYS A 68 3.22 1.24 -17.73
C LYS A 68 1.85 1.84 -18.02
N ARG A 69 1.73 2.47 -19.18
CA ARG A 69 0.50 3.12 -19.65
C ARG A 69 -0.04 2.40 -20.87
N TYR A 70 -1.36 2.40 -21.01
CA TYR A 70 -2.02 1.97 -22.23
C TYR A 70 -1.97 3.12 -23.23
N ILE A 71 -1.11 3.00 -24.25
CA ILE A 71 -0.95 3.98 -25.34
C ILE A 71 -1.20 3.26 -26.67
N LYS A 72 -2.46 2.91 -26.92
CA LYS A 72 -2.94 2.21 -28.14
C LYS A 72 -4.39 2.61 -28.42
N ASP A 73 -4.88 2.36 -29.64
CA ASP A 73 -6.30 2.51 -30.04
C ASP A 73 -6.93 3.90 -29.78
N GLY A 74 -6.09 4.93 -29.77
CA GLY A 74 -6.49 6.31 -29.47
C GLY A 74 -6.70 6.59 -27.98
N PHE A 75 -6.12 5.80 -27.08
CA PHE A 75 -6.14 6.00 -25.63
C PHE A 75 -4.74 6.26 -25.08
N ASN A 76 -4.64 7.07 -24.02
CA ASN A 76 -3.44 7.26 -23.21
C ASN A 76 -3.84 7.25 -21.72
N LEU A 77 -3.87 6.07 -21.14
CA LEU A 77 -4.36 5.83 -19.78
C LEU A 77 -3.25 5.24 -18.90
N ASP A 78 -3.17 5.68 -17.65
CA ASP A 78 -2.44 4.98 -16.58
C ASP A 78 -3.21 3.69 -16.22
N LEU A 79 -3.05 2.69 -17.07
CA LEU A 79 -3.78 1.43 -17.09
C LEU A 79 -2.87 0.34 -17.67
N ALA A 80 -2.88 -0.84 -17.07
CA ALA A 80 -2.15 -2.00 -17.56
C ALA A 80 -2.98 -3.27 -17.36
N TYR A 81 -3.01 -4.12 -18.40
CA TYR A 81 -3.47 -5.49 -18.27
C TYR A 81 -2.39 -6.30 -17.55
N ILE A 82 -2.72 -6.73 -16.34
CA ILE A 82 -1.88 -7.64 -15.55
C ILE A 82 -2.00 -9.05 -16.15
N THR A 83 -3.23 -9.44 -16.47
CA THR A 83 -3.59 -10.55 -17.36
C THR A 83 -4.62 -10.04 -18.38
N ASP A 84 -5.02 -10.87 -19.33
CA ASP A 84 -5.96 -10.47 -20.39
C ASP A 84 -7.32 -10.02 -19.83
N ARG A 85 -7.69 -10.52 -18.63
CA ARG A 85 -8.97 -10.24 -17.97
C ARG A 85 -8.85 -9.50 -16.63
N LEU A 86 -7.64 -9.08 -16.26
CA LEU A 86 -7.38 -8.37 -15.01
C LEU A 86 -6.57 -7.11 -15.27
N ILE A 87 -7.21 -5.96 -15.05
CA ILE A 87 -6.65 -4.63 -15.25
C ILE A 87 -6.26 -4.03 -13.91
N ALA A 88 -5.08 -3.40 -13.86
CA ALA A 88 -4.69 -2.47 -12.82
C ALA A 88 -4.58 -1.05 -13.39
N MET A 89 -5.25 -0.08 -12.76
CA MET A 89 -5.25 1.30 -13.25
C MET A 89 -5.11 2.35 -12.15
N GLY A 90 -4.76 3.57 -12.53
CA GLY A 90 -4.85 4.76 -11.68
C GLY A 90 -6.30 5.25 -11.53
N PHE A 91 -6.52 6.12 -10.55
CA PHE A 91 -7.86 6.62 -10.22
C PHE A 91 -8.54 7.34 -11.40
N PRO A 92 -9.81 7.02 -11.72
CA PRO A 92 -10.60 7.75 -12.70
C PRO A 92 -11.13 9.06 -12.10
N ALA A 93 -10.61 10.20 -12.54
CA ALA A 93 -10.91 11.51 -11.94
C ALA A 93 -11.90 12.33 -12.79
N GLU A 94 -12.87 12.97 -12.13
CA GLU A 94 -13.94 13.80 -12.75
C GLU A 94 -13.53 15.25 -13.07
N LYS A 95 -12.67 15.87 -12.25
CA LYS A 95 -12.38 17.32 -12.29
C LYS A 95 -10.97 17.63 -12.84
N LEU A 96 -10.44 18.84 -12.57
CA LEU A 96 -9.06 19.28 -12.86
C LEU A 96 -7.96 18.26 -12.48
N GLU A 97 -8.23 17.33 -11.54
CA GLU A 97 -7.34 16.20 -11.27
C GLU A 97 -7.11 15.26 -12.48
N GLY A 98 -8.03 15.22 -13.45
CA GLY A 98 -7.90 14.50 -14.72
C GLY A 98 -6.86 15.09 -15.69
N VAL A 99 -6.32 16.27 -15.39
CA VAL A 99 -5.18 16.86 -16.11
C VAL A 99 -3.92 16.01 -15.90
N TYR A 100 -3.76 15.41 -14.72
CA TYR A 100 -2.59 14.60 -14.38
C TYR A 100 -2.90 13.12 -14.08
N ARG A 101 -4.17 12.76 -13.84
CA ARG A 101 -4.66 11.37 -13.73
C ARG A 101 -5.42 10.93 -15.00
N ASN A 102 -6.02 9.75 -14.94
CA ASN A 102 -6.99 9.31 -15.95
C ASN A 102 -8.23 10.18 -15.85
N HIS A 103 -8.64 10.79 -16.95
CA HIS A 103 -9.95 11.44 -17.01
C HIS A 103 -11.02 10.36 -17.01
N ILE A 104 -12.04 10.48 -16.15
CA ILE A 104 -13.06 9.44 -15.97
C ILE A 104 -13.79 9.12 -17.28
N ASP A 105 -14.08 10.12 -18.12
CA ASP A 105 -14.72 9.90 -19.43
C ASP A 105 -13.87 9.08 -20.38
N GLU A 106 -12.54 9.23 -20.32
CA GLU A 106 -11.64 8.43 -21.16
C GLU A 106 -11.54 6.99 -20.66
N VAL A 107 -11.68 6.76 -19.34
CA VAL A 107 -11.77 5.41 -18.77
C VAL A 107 -13.10 4.76 -19.16
N TYR A 108 -14.21 5.49 -19.05
CA TYR A 108 -15.53 5.04 -19.52
C TYR A 108 -15.48 4.70 -21.01
N ARG A 109 -15.02 5.62 -21.86
CA ARG A 109 -14.87 5.39 -23.31
C ARG A 109 -14.00 4.18 -23.62
N PHE A 110 -12.95 3.95 -22.84
CA PHE A 110 -12.09 2.78 -22.98
C PHE A 110 -12.82 1.49 -22.64
N LEU A 111 -13.47 1.42 -21.47
CA LEU A 111 -14.17 0.23 -21.02
C LEU A 111 -15.37 -0.10 -21.91
N GLU A 112 -16.13 0.91 -22.36
CA GLU A 112 -17.24 0.73 -23.31
C GLU A 112 -16.76 0.29 -24.69
N LYS A 113 -15.63 0.81 -25.17
CA LYS A 113 -15.10 0.40 -26.49
C LYS A 113 -14.48 -0.99 -26.47
N MET A 114 -13.77 -1.34 -25.41
CA MET A 114 -12.96 -2.56 -25.35
C MET A 114 -13.69 -3.74 -24.71
N HIS A 115 -14.57 -3.47 -23.73
CA HIS A 115 -15.19 -4.48 -22.86
C HIS A 115 -16.67 -4.19 -22.60
N LYS A 116 -17.39 -3.67 -23.61
CA LYS A 116 -18.81 -3.32 -23.49
C LYS A 116 -19.58 -4.44 -22.78
N ASP A 117 -20.38 -4.09 -21.78
CA ASP A 117 -21.21 -5.02 -20.99
C ASP A 117 -20.44 -6.10 -20.19
N HIS A 118 -19.11 -6.15 -20.30
CA HIS A 118 -18.24 -7.19 -19.73
C HIS A 118 -17.14 -6.65 -18.80
N TYR A 119 -17.29 -5.48 -18.17
CA TYR A 119 -16.36 -5.02 -17.13
C TYR A 119 -17.01 -4.80 -15.77
N LYS A 120 -16.23 -4.98 -14.70
CA LYS A 120 -16.55 -4.54 -13.33
C LYS A 120 -15.35 -3.86 -12.71
N ILE A 121 -15.58 -2.74 -12.03
CA ILE A 121 -14.55 -1.90 -11.42
C ILE A 121 -14.49 -2.15 -9.92
N TYR A 122 -13.28 -2.23 -9.37
CA TYR A 122 -13.02 -2.39 -7.95
C TYR A 122 -12.24 -1.18 -7.43
N ASN A 123 -12.91 -0.32 -6.68
CA ASN A 123 -12.33 0.87 -6.07
C ASN A 123 -11.76 0.54 -4.68
N LEU A 124 -10.44 0.67 -4.54
CA LEU A 124 -9.74 0.40 -3.29
C LEU A 124 -9.52 1.64 -2.40
N CYS A 125 -9.96 2.83 -2.82
CA CYS A 125 -9.77 4.05 -2.06
C CYS A 125 -10.82 4.17 -0.94
N SER A 126 -10.38 4.28 0.31
CA SER A 126 -11.25 4.75 1.39
C SER A 126 -11.51 6.26 1.29
N GLU A 127 -10.53 7.00 0.74
CA GLU A 127 -10.52 8.46 0.76
C GLU A 127 -11.24 9.12 -0.44
N ARG A 128 -11.61 8.34 -1.46
CA ARG A 128 -12.09 8.86 -2.74
C ARG A 128 -13.12 7.93 -3.39
N SER A 129 -14.20 8.52 -3.90
CA SER A 129 -15.22 7.89 -4.73
C SER A 129 -15.56 8.77 -5.93
N TYR A 130 -16.39 8.24 -6.80
CA TYR A 130 -16.98 8.89 -7.99
C TYR A 130 -18.35 8.24 -8.22
N ASP A 131 -19.17 8.86 -9.06
CA ASP A 131 -20.50 8.36 -9.39
C ASP A 131 -20.43 7.00 -10.11
N SER A 132 -20.99 5.95 -9.48
CA SER A 132 -21.01 4.58 -10.01
C SER A 132 -21.96 4.40 -11.18
N SER A 133 -22.99 5.25 -11.29
CA SER A 133 -23.98 5.19 -12.37
C SER A 133 -23.34 5.39 -13.74
N LYS A 134 -22.25 6.15 -13.79
CA LYS A 134 -21.42 6.35 -14.98
C LYS A 134 -20.86 5.05 -15.57
N PHE A 135 -20.70 4.02 -14.74
CA PHE A 135 -20.21 2.70 -15.11
C PHE A 135 -21.31 1.63 -15.00
N HIS A 136 -22.58 2.04 -15.17
CA HIS A 136 -23.74 1.16 -15.12
C HIS A 136 -23.88 0.39 -13.80
N GLU A 137 -23.55 1.03 -12.67
CA GLU A 137 -23.53 0.43 -11.33
C GLU A 137 -22.57 -0.76 -11.18
N ARG A 138 -21.61 -0.94 -12.10
CA ARG A 138 -20.61 -2.02 -12.05
C ARG A 138 -19.36 -1.62 -11.28
N VAL A 139 -19.53 -1.00 -10.11
CA VAL A 139 -18.44 -0.57 -9.23
C VAL A 139 -18.61 -1.17 -7.84
N ALA A 140 -17.65 -2.01 -7.42
CA ALA A 140 -17.55 -2.51 -6.05
C ALA A 140 -16.49 -1.73 -5.26
N ARG A 141 -16.69 -1.55 -3.95
CA ARG A 141 -15.78 -0.82 -3.06
C ARG A 141 -15.17 -1.75 -2.01
N TYR A 142 -13.85 -1.70 -1.87
CA TYR A 142 -13.09 -2.40 -0.84
C TYR A 142 -12.13 -1.39 -0.21
N GLU A 143 -12.49 -0.82 0.93
CA GLU A 143 -11.84 0.40 1.42
C GLU A 143 -10.48 0.12 2.09
N LEU A 144 -9.39 0.60 1.48
CA LEU A 144 -8.03 0.50 2.02
C LEU A 144 -7.47 1.91 2.25
N GLU A 145 -6.99 2.17 3.47
CA GLU A 145 -6.26 3.39 3.80
C GLU A 145 -4.96 3.51 3.00
N ASP A 146 -4.57 4.72 2.61
CA ASP A 146 -3.38 4.92 1.79
C ASP A 146 -2.09 4.52 2.53
N HIS A 147 -1.18 3.85 1.82
CA HIS A 147 0.12 3.36 2.35
C HIS A 147 0.05 2.35 3.51
N THR A 148 -1.12 1.74 3.76
CA THR A 148 -1.28 0.63 4.71
C THR A 148 -1.50 -0.69 3.95
N PRO A 149 -1.26 -1.86 4.56
CA PRO A 149 -1.80 -3.12 4.06
C PRO A 149 -3.34 -3.17 4.22
N PRO A 150 -4.06 -4.00 3.43
CA PRO A 150 -5.47 -4.26 3.66
C PRO A 150 -5.69 -4.93 5.01
N ASN A 151 -6.89 -4.78 5.58
CA ASN A 151 -7.32 -5.70 6.63
C ASN A 151 -7.34 -7.12 6.07
N ILE A 152 -6.79 -8.11 6.80
CA ILE A 152 -6.63 -9.45 6.23
C ILE A 152 -7.97 -10.09 5.84
N GLU A 153 -9.03 -9.82 6.60
CA GLU A 153 -10.37 -10.36 6.36
C GLU A 153 -11.05 -9.72 5.14
N LEU A 154 -10.55 -8.56 4.68
CA LEU A 154 -11.05 -7.92 3.46
C LEU A 154 -10.53 -8.60 2.18
N ILE A 155 -9.43 -9.36 2.26
CA ILE A 155 -8.77 -9.95 1.09
C ILE A 155 -9.62 -11.08 0.50
N GLN A 156 -10.17 -11.95 1.34
CA GLN A 156 -10.94 -13.12 0.89
C GLN A 156 -12.22 -12.73 0.13
N PRO A 157 -13.12 -11.86 0.67
CA PRO A 157 -14.32 -11.44 -0.06
C PRO A 157 -13.99 -10.71 -1.37
N PHE A 158 -12.92 -9.92 -1.40
CA PHE A 158 -12.45 -9.30 -2.65
C PHE A 158 -12.07 -10.34 -3.70
N CYS A 159 -11.30 -11.37 -3.31
CA CYS A 159 -10.87 -12.40 -4.24
C CYS A 159 -12.05 -13.22 -4.77
N GLU A 160 -13.01 -13.55 -3.90
CA GLU A 160 -14.24 -14.24 -4.26
C GLU A 160 -15.10 -13.42 -5.22
N ASP A 161 -15.31 -12.13 -4.96
CA ASP A 161 -16.08 -11.24 -5.84
C ASP A 161 -15.44 -11.11 -7.23
N VAL A 162 -14.13 -10.86 -7.28
CA VAL A 162 -13.38 -10.82 -8.55
C VAL A 162 -13.49 -12.16 -9.29
N HIS A 163 -13.37 -13.28 -8.59
CA HIS A 163 -13.47 -14.61 -9.18
C HIS A 163 -14.87 -14.88 -9.74
N ASN A 164 -15.91 -14.60 -8.96
CA ASN A 164 -17.30 -14.80 -9.35
C ASN A 164 -17.63 -13.99 -10.62
N TRP A 165 -17.20 -12.72 -10.66
CA TRP A 165 -17.37 -11.89 -11.86
C TRP A 165 -16.65 -12.48 -13.08
N LEU A 166 -15.38 -12.84 -12.94
CA LEU A 166 -14.56 -13.36 -14.06
C LEU A 166 -14.96 -14.77 -14.52
N SER A 167 -15.60 -15.55 -13.65
CA SER A 167 -16.10 -16.89 -13.96
C SER A 167 -17.49 -16.88 -14.59
N ALA A 168 -18.27 -15.79 -14.42
CA ALA A 168 -19.61 -15.69 -14.99
C ALA A 168 -19.63 -15.60 -16.53
N ASP A 169 -18.58 -15.03 -17.14
CA ASP A 169 -18.42 -15.02 -18.59
C ASP A 169 -16.92 -14.98 -18.95
N SER A 170 -16.53 -15.76 -19.95
CA SER A 170 -15.18 -15.75 -20.55
C SER A 170 -14.69 -14.36 -20.99
N LYS A 171 -15.60 -13.46 -21.38
CA LYS A 171 -15.33 -12.09 -21.83
C LYS A 171 -15.19 -11.11 -20.66
N ASN A 172 -15.60 -11.48 -19.45
CA ASN A 172 -15.59 -10.57 -18.32
C ASN A 172 -14.17 -10.13 -17.94
N VAL A 173 -14.04 -8.86 -17.60
CA VAL A 173 -12.80 -8.19 -17.19
C VAL A 173 -13.01 -7.48 -15.86
N ALA A 174 -12.03 -7.61 -14.96
CA ALA A 174 -12.01 -6.90 -13.68
C ALA A 174 -10.99 -5.76 -13.74
N ALA A 175 -11.41 -4.54 -13.42
CA ALA A 175 -10.56 -3.35 -13.37
C ALA A 175 -10.37 -2.87 -11.93
N VAL A 176 -9.19 -3.12 -11.37
CA VAL A 176 -8.87 -2.79 -9.97
C VAL A 176 -8.06 -1.50 -9.93
N HIS A 177 -8.43 -0.56 -9.06
CA HIS A 177 -7.70 0.70 -8.93
C HIS A 177 -7.61 1.19 -7.49
N CYS A 178 -6.63 2.05 -7.25
CA CYS A 178 -6.55 2.92 -6.08
C CYS A 178 -6.24 4.34 -6.58
N LYS A 179 -5.44 5.14 -5.87
CA LYS A 179 -4.97 6.45 -6.35
C LYS A 179 -4.05 6.35 -7.57
N ALA A 180 -2.99 5.53 -7.47
CA ALA A 180 -1.96 5.38 -8.50
C ALA A 180 -1.93 3.99 -9.15
N GLY A 181 -2.77 3.06 -8.69
CA GLY A 181 -2.79 1.68 -9.20
C GLY A 181 -1.47 0.94 -8.96
N LYS A 182 -0.85 1.09 -7.79
CA LYS A 182 0.50 0.57 -7.50
C LYS A 182 0.54 -0.33 -6.25
N GLY A 183 0.63 0.25 -5.05
CA GLY A 183 0.76 -0.50 -3.79
C GLY A 183 -0.51 -1.25 -3.39
N ARG A 184 -1.58 -0.52 -3.03
CA ARG A 184 -2.90 -1.09 -2.67
C ARG A 184 -3.44 -2.03 -3.75
N THR A 185 -3.51 -1.54 -5.00
CA THR A 185 -3.94 -2.35 -6.16
C THR A 185 -3.08 -3.58 -6.36
N GLY A 186 -1.74 -3.44 -6.30
CA GLY A 186 -0.85 -4.59 -6.45
C GLY A 186 -1.02 -5.62 -5.36
N THR A 187 -1.26 -5.20 -4.12
CA THR A 187 -1.51 -6.11 -2.99
C THR A 187 -2.73 -6.98 -3.27
N MET A 188 -3.89 -6.37 -3.54
CA MET A 188 -5.14 -7.09 -3.80
C MET A 188 -5.07 -7.94 -5.08
N VAL A 189 -4.46 -7.41 -6.15
CA VAL A 189 -4.25 -8.16 -7.41
C VAL A 189 -3.34 -9.37 -7.20
N CYS A 190 -2.25 -9.25 -6.43
CA CYS A 190 -1.38 -10.38 -6.12
C CYS A 190 -2.12 -11.45 -5.30
N CYS A 191 -2.92 -11.05 -4.31
CA CYS A 191 -3.78 -11.97 -3.57
C CYS A 191 -4.76 -12.69 -4.48
N TYR A 192 -5.39 -12.01 -5.44
CA TYR A 192 -6.28 -12.67 -6.41
C TYR A 192 -5.53 -13.66 -7.32
N LEU A 193 -4.31 -13.34 -7.77
CA LEU A 193 -3.49 -14.26 -8.56
C LEU A 193 -3.13 -15.54 -7.79
N LEU A 194 -2.94 -15.43 -6.47
CA LEU A 194 -2.73 -16.57 -5.58
C LEU A 194 -4.03 -17.37 -5.37
N TYR A 195 -5.14 -16.68 -5.09
CA TYR A 195 -6.47 -17.27 -4.92
C TYR A 195 -6.87 -18.11 -6.14
N SER A 196 -6.75 -17.52 -7.33
CA SER A 196 -7.07 -18.17 -8.61
C SER A 196 -5.99 -19.14 -9.11
N ARG A 197 -4.98 -19.45 -8.28
CA ARG A 197 -3.87 -20.39 -8.58
C ARG A 197 -3.05 -20.05 -9.83
N GLN A 198 -3.10 -18.81 -10.32
CA GLN A 198 -2.30 -18.36 -11.46
C GLN A 198 -0.82 -18.14 -11.11
N LYS A 199 -0.52 -18.01 -9.82
CA LYS A 199 0.83 -17.90 -9.25
C LYS A 199 0.92 -18.82 -8.03
N ALA A 200 2.06 -19.48 -7.86
CA ALA A 200 2.22 -20.48 -6.81
C ALA A 200 2.69 -19.86 -5.49
N SER A 201 3.39 -18.72 -5.55
CA SER A 201 3.98 -18.06 -4.37
C SER A 201 3.79 -16.55 -4.38
N ALA A 202 3.86 -15.94 -3.18
CA ALA A 202 3.78 -14.50 -3.02
C ALA A 202 4.85 -13.76 -3.85
N ASP A 203 6.09 -14.28 -3.87
CA ASP A 203 7.18 -13.69 -4.64
C ASP A 203 6.93 -13.72 -6.15
N GLU A 204 6.39 -14.82 -6.67
CA GLU A 204 5.98 -14.91 -8.08
C GLU A 204 4.90 -13.90 -8.41
N ALA A 205 3.87 -13.79 -7.57
CA ALA A 205 2.76 -12.86 -7.77
C ALA A 205 3.25 -11.39 -7.74
N LEU A 206 4.05 -11.04 -6.72
CA LEU A 206 4.60 -9.69 -6.54
C LEU A 206 5.53 -9.30 -7.70
N LYS A 207 6.41 -10.22 -8.12
CA LYS A 207 7.31 -10.00 -9.27
C LYS A 207 6.52 -9.85 -10.56
N PHE A 208 5.56 -10.75 -10.82
CA PHE A 208 4.71 -10.69 -12.01
C PHE A 208 3.96 -9.37 -12.09
N TYR A 209 3.33 -8.94 -10.99
CA TYR A 209 2.65 -7.65 -10.94
C TYR A 209 3.62 -6.48 -11.18
N GLY A 210 4.80 -6.50 -10.56
CA GLY A 210 5.84 -5.49 -10.78
C GLY A 210 6.22 -5.35 -12.25
N THR A 211 6.56 -6.46 -12.90
CA THR A 211 6.92 -6.48 -14.33
C THR A 211 5.76 -6.06 -15.22
N LYS A 212 4.51 -6.40 -14.90
CA LYS A 212 3.34 -6.02 -15.71
C LYS A 212 2.92 -4.57 -15.51
N ARG A 213 3.07 -4.03 -14.29
CA ARG A 213 2.55 -2.70 -13.94
C ARG A 213 3.56 -1.58 -14.10
N THR A 214 4.86 -1.84 -13.96
CA THR A 214 5.90 -0.79 -14.01
C THR A 214 7.06 -1.15 -14.93
N HIS A 215 7.85 -0.15 -15.32
CA HIS A 215 9.06 -0.31 -16.12
C HIS A 215 10.30 -0.66 -15.29
N ASP A 216 10.28 -0.31 -14.00
CA ASP A 216 11.36 -0.55 -13.04
C ASP A 216 11.12 -1.77 -12.14
N GLU A 217 10.07 -2.55 -12.44
CA GLU A 217 9.60 -3.73 -11.70
C GLU A 217 9.20 -3.46 -10.24
N LYS A 218 9.19 -2.19 -9.83
CA LYS A 218 8.77 -1.75 -8.50
C LYS A 218 7.25 -1.63 -8.44
N GLY A 219 6.54 -2.75 -8.36
CA GLY A 219 5.09 -2.81 -8.11
C GLY A 219 4.75 -2.51 -6.65
N VAL A 220 4.55 -3.56 -5.85
CA VAL A 220 4.34 -3.44 -4.40
C VAL A 220 5.69 -3.37 -3.70
N THR A 221 6.04 -2.17 -3.23
CA THR A 221 7.36 -1.90 -2.62
C THR A 221 7.32 -1.74 -1.10
N ILE A 222 6.15 -1.44 -0.53
CA ILE A 222 6.00 -1.26 0.92
C ILE A 222 6.08 -2.65 1.58
N PRO A 223 7.04 -2.89 2.48
CA PRO A 223 7.21 -4.20 3.11
C PRO A 223 5.96 -4.75 3.79
N SER A 224 5.23 -3.91 4.54
CA SER A 224 3.97 -4.35 5.17
C SER A 224 2.91 -4.81 4.17
N GLN A 225 2.81 -4.18 2.99
CA GLN A 225 1.91 -4.64 1.93
C GLN A 225 2.34 -6.00 1.36
N ARG A 226 3.65 -6.21 1.17
CA ARG A 226 4.20 -7.50 0.70
C ARG A 226 3.95 -8.62 1.70
N ARG A 227 4.15 -8.35 3.00
CA ARG A 227 3.88 -9.29 4.10
C ARG A 227 2.43 -9.78 4.09
N TYR A 228 1.47 -8.93 3.75
CA TYR A 228 0.06 -9.34 3.66
C TYR A 228 -0.23 -10.24 2.46
N VAL A 229 0.54 -10.12 1.37
CA VAL A 229 0.50 -11.09 0.27
C VAL A 229 1.09 -12.43 0.71
N GLU A 230 2.17 -12.42 1.50
CA GLU A 230 2.76 -13.64 2.09
C GLU A 230 1.80 -14.33 3.08
N TYR A 231 1.12 -13.57 3.93
CA TYR A 231 0.07 -14.08 4.81
C TYR A 231 -1.07 -14.72 4.04
N TYR A 232 -1.58 -14.04 3.01
CA TYR A 232 -2.66 -14.58 2.20
C TYR A 232 -2.21 -15.81 1.39
N ALA A 233 -0.95 -15.82 0.91
CA ALA A 233 -0.36 -17.02 0.29
C ALA A 233 -0.40 -18.21 1.25
N ALA A 234 -0.05 -18.02 2.54
CA ALA A 234 -0.10 -19.08 3.53
C ALA A 234 -1.53 -19.61 3.77
N LEU A 235 -2.55 -18.73 3.78
CA LEU A 235 -3.95 -19.17 3.86
C LEU A 235 -4.33 -20.08 2.69
N VAL A 236 -3.97 -19.70 1.46
CA VAL A 236 -4.37 -20.47 0.27
C VAL A 236 -3.52 -21.73 0.04
N THR A 237 -2.25 -21.78 0.47
CA THR A 237 -1.37 -22.92 0.18
C THR A 237 -1.19 -23.89 1.34
N SER A 238 -1.38 -23.46 2.60
CA SER A 238 -0.99 -24.23 3.78
C SER A 238 -2.18 -24.76 4.59
N GLY A 239 -3.41 -24.67 4.06
CA GLY A 239 -4.63 -25.14 4.73
C GLY A 239 -4.95 -24.39 6.02
N LEU A 240 -4.35 -23.21 6.23
CA LEU A 240 -4.59 -22.39 7.41
C LEU A 240 -5.98 -21.76 7.34
N VAL A 241 -6.72 -21.86 8.44
CA VAL A 241 -8.03 -21.22 8.60
C VAL A 241 -7.85 -20.03 9.54
N TYR A 242 -7.99 -18.82 8.99
CA TYR A 242 -7.84 -17.60 9.77
C TYR A 242 -8.81 -17.59 10.97
N SER A 243 -8.27 -17.33 12.15
CA SER A 243 -9.05 -17.17 13.38
C SER A 243 -8.56 -15.97 14.17
N ALA A 244 -9.47 -15.30 14.88
CA ALA A 244 -9.13 -14.20 15.78
C ALA A 244 -8.23 -14.70 16.92
N THR A 245 -6.93 -14.38 16.86
CA THR A 245 -5.93 -14.81 17.85
C THR A 245 -5.50 -13.64 18.70
N ARG A 246 -5.72 -13.73 20.02
CA ARG A 246 -5.28 -12.72 20.96
C ARG A 246 -3.84 -12.94 21.37
N VAL A 247 -3.06 -11.85 21.41
CA VAL A 247 -1.65 -11.87 21.81
C VAL A 247 -1.27 -10.69 22.69
N HIS A 248 -0.17 -10.82 23.41
CA HIS A 248 0.55 -9.73 24.07
C HIS A 248 1.90 -9.52 23.39
N ILE A 249 2.31 -8.25 23.19
CA ILE A 249 3.69 -7.92 22.87
C ILE A 249 4.44 -7.76 24.20
N ARG A 250 5.54 -8.49 24.38
CA ARG A 250 6.38 -8.43 25.59
C ARG A 250 7.54 -7.47 25.40
N GLU A 251 8.22 -7.58 24.27
CA GLU A 251 9.38 -6.76 23.98
C GLU A 251 9.64 -6.61 22.49
N LEU A 252 10.35 -5.53 22.17
CA LEU A 252 10.93 -5.26 20.86
C LEU A 252 12.43 -5.04 21.03
N VAL A 253 13.23 -5.78 20.26
CA VAL A 253 14.69 -5.67 20.24
C VAL A 253 15.13 -5.12 18.89
N MET A 254 15.99 -4.10 18.90
CA MET A 254 16.64 -3.54 17.71
C MET A 254 18.13 -3.86 17.75
N SER A 255 18.66 -4.51 16.71
CA SER A 255 20.07 -4.89 16.65
C SER A 255 20.61 -4.83 15.21
N PRO A 256 21.79 -4.22 14.99
CA PRO A 256 22.42 -3.24 15.87
C PRO A 256 21.54 -2.00 16.12
N PRO A 257 21.83 -1.15 17.11
CA PRO A 257 21.07 0.09 17.33
C PRO A 257 21.13 1.04 16.11
N PRO A 258 20.05 1.77 15.79
CA PRO A 258 20.08 2.81 14.76
C PRO A 258 21.10 3.92 15.05
N THR A 259 21.83 4.37 14.03
CA THR A 259 22.92 5.37 14.13
C THR A 259 22.40 6.81 14.04
N LEU A 260 21.47 7.17 14.93
CA LEU A 260 20.80 8.47 14.91
C LEU A 260 21.62 9.54 15.66
N ASN A 261 21.84 10.70 15.05
CA ASN A 261 22.35 11.94 15.66
C ASN A 261 23.41 11.72 16.76
N GLY A 262 24.57 11.14 16.42
CA GLY A 262 25.68 10.94 17.35
C GLY A 262 25.54 9.73 18.29
N GLY A 263 24.69 8.75 17.95
CA GLY A 263 24.61 7.46 18.66
C GLY A 263 23.60 7.41 19.80
N HIS A 264 22.82 8.47 20.01
CA HIS A 264 21.77 8.51 21.04
C HIS A 264 20.42 8.04 20.47
N CYS A 265 20.09 6.77 20.69
CA CYS A 265 18.75 6.21 20.45
C CYS A 265 17.97 6.12 21.77
N ALA A 266 16.84 6.81 21.85
CA ALA A 266 15.85 6.75 22.92
C ALA A 266 14.51 6.35 22.30
N PRO A 267 14.30 5.04 22.05
CA PRO A 267 13.12 4.56 21.35
C PRO A 267 11.84 4.77 22.17
N GLU A 268 10.79 5.18 21.48
CA GLU A 268 9.41 5.21 21.99
C GLU A 268 8.53 4.39 21.04
N LEU A 269 7.71 3.50 21.61
CA LEU A 269 6.80 2.65 20.85
C LEU A 269 5.37 3.20 20.91
N THR A 270 4.66 3.08 19.79
CA THR A 270 3.21 3.22 19.73
C THR A 270 2.65 1.97 19.03
N VAL A 271 1.80 1.22 19.72
CA VAL A 271 1.15 0.03 19.17
C VAL A 271 -0.32 0.34 18.93
N SER A 272 -0.81 -0.02 17.74
CA SER A 272 -2.19 0.21 17.36
C SER A 272 -2.79 -1.01 16.65
N GLN A 273 -4.06 -1.27 16.91
CA GLN A 273 -4.85 -2.32 16.27
C GLN A 273 -5.84 -1.66 15.32
N ALA A 274 -6.04 -2.23 14.13
CA ALA A 274 -6.93 -1.63 13.12
C ALA A 274 -8.42 -1.82 13.45
N LYS A 275 -8.84 -3.03 13.85
CA LYS A 275 -10.25 -3.37 14.06
C LYS A 275 -10.45 -4.30 15.28
N PRO A 276 -11.25 -3.89 16.28
CA PRO A 276 -11.66 -2.50 16.54
C PRO A 276 -10.43 -1.61 16.70
N CYS A 277 -10.56 -0.33 16.34
CA CYS A 277 -9.45 0.62 16.44
C CYS A 277 -9.06 0.80 17.90
N PHE A 278 -7.79 0.52 18.21
CA PHE A 278 -7.25 0.64 19.56
C PHE A 278 -5.80 1.11 19.48
N LYS A 279 -5.38 1.93 20.45
CA LYS A 279 -3.99 2.37 20.62
C LYS A 279 -3.57 2.16 22.06
N THR A 280 -2.39 1.55 22.26
CA THR A 280 -1.84 1.39 23.61
C THR A 280 -1.49 2.76 24.21
N PRO A 281 -1.60 2.94 25.54
CA PRO A 281 -1.20 4.19 26.18
C PRO A 281 0.30 4.48 25.95
N SER A 282 0.63 5.76 25.83
CA SER A 282 2.02 6.22 25.68
C SER A 282 2.82 5.98 26.96
N GLY A 283 4.14 5.85 26.85
CA GLY A 283 5.04 5.73 28.01
C GLY A 283 5.00 4.38 28.75
N CYS A 284 4.28 3.40 28.21
CA CYS A 284 4.16 2.05 28.79
C CYS A 284 5.33 1.13 28.42
N HIS A 285 6.57 1.64 28.51
CA HIS A 285 7.76 0.85 28.17
C HIS A 285 9.01 1.29 28.94
N GLU A 286 9.90 0.33 29.16
CA GLU A 286 11.25 0.52 29.65
C GLU A 286 12.26 0.27 28.53
N VAL A 287 13.27 1.13 28.41
CA VAL A 287 14.35 0.98 27.44
C VAL A 287 15.61 0.49 28.14
N ARG A 288 16.19 -0.61 27.65
CA ARG A 288 17.46 -1.15 28.11
C ARG A 288 18.47 -1.19 26.95
N LYS A 289 19.68 -0.69 27.20
CA LYS A 289 20.79 -0.73 26.22
C LYS A 289 21.64 -1.97 26.51
N GLU A 290 21.93 -2.72 25.46
CA GLU A 290 22.77 -3.93 25.51
C GLU A 290 23.95 -3.77 24.55
N ALA A 291 25.03 -4.54 24.75
CA ALA A 291 26.29 -4.41 24.01
C ALA A 291 26.16 -4.54 22.47
N GLY A 292 25.03 -5.03 21.95
CA GLY A 292 24.75 -5.14 20.53
C GLY A 292 23.35 -4.69 20.11
N GLY A 293 22.58 -4.02 20.97
CA GLY A 293 21.18 -3.71 20.69
C GLY A 293 20.51 -2.78 21.68
N VAL A 294 19.28 -2.39 21.35
CA VAL A 294 18.37 -1.68 22.25
C VAL A 294 17.12 -2.51 22.40
N ARG A 295 16.77 -2.84 23.65
CA ARG A 295 15.57 -3.58 24.03
C ARG A 295 14.54 -2.61 24.60
N VAL A 296 13.31 -2.76 24.14
CA VAL A 296 12.15 -2.01 24.64
C VAL A 296 11.16 -3.00 25.22
N LEU A 297 11.07 -3.04 26.55
CA LEU A 297 10.15 -3.92 27.28
C LEU A 297 8.83 -3.18 27.49
N LEU A 298 7.71 -3.78 27.14
CA LEU A 298 6.41 -3.19 27.41
C LEU A 298 6.02 -3.48 28.86
N THR A 299 5.79 -2.43 29.64
CA THR A 299 5.35 -2.55 31.05
C THR A 299 3.85 -2.80 31.17
N HIS A 300 3.09 -2.44 30.13
CA HIS A 300 1.67 -2.77 30.00
C HIS A 300 1.44 -3.66 28.78
N CYS A 301 0.89 -4.84 29.02
CA CYS A 301 0.50 -5.78 27.97
C CYS A 301 -1.00 -5.69 27.75
N THR A 302 -1.42 -4.94 26.72
CA THR A 302 -2.82 -4.96 26.29
C THR A 302 -3.03 -6.13 25.31
N PRO A 303 -4.09 -6.93 25.47
CA PRO A 303 -4.51 -7.91 24.47
C PRO A 303 -4.72 -7.27 23.10
N LEU A 304 -4.02 -7.76 22.08
CA LEU A 304 -4.15 -7.35 20.68
C LEU A 304 -4.71 -8.52 19.86
N CYS A 305 -5.48 -8.22 18.82
CA CYS A 305 -6.12 -9.19 17.95
C CYS A 305 -6.23 -8.64 16.51
N GLY A 306 -6.05 -9.50 15.52
CA GLY A 306 -6.09 -9.12 14.10
C GLY A 306 -4.86 -8.34 13.65
N ASP A 307 -5.10 -7.27 12.88
CA ASP A 307 -4.07 -6.43 12.25
C ASP A 307 -3.51 -5.37 13.20
N VAL A 308 -2.19 -5.42 13.42
CA VAL A 308 -1.48 -4.58 14.40
C VAL A 308 -0.36 -3.82 13.69
N ARG A 309 -0.28 -2.52 13.98
CA ARG A 309 0.81 -1.63 13.58
C ARG A 309 1.67 -1.29 14.79
N VAL A 310 2.98 -1.39 14.61
CA VAL A 310 3.98 -0.92 15.56
C VAL A 310 4.74 0.24 14.94
N ASP A 311 4.59 1.43 15.50
CA ASP A 311 5.38 2.60 15.15
C ASP A 311 6.52 2.79 16.16
N VAL A 312 7.74 2.96 15.65
CA VAL A 312 8.94 3.20 16.46
C VAL A 312 9.44 4.61 16.21
N TYR A 313 9.60 5.37 17.29
CA TYR A 313 10.08 6.74 17.26
C TYR A 313 11.38 6.86 18.05
N ASN A 314 12.16 7.91 17.80
CA ASN A 314 13.24 8.36 18.65
C ASN A 314 12.83 9.67 19.34
N LYS A 315 12.82 9.69 20.68
CA LYS A 315 12.50 10.88 21.47
C LYS A 315 13.64 11.19 22.45
N PRO A 316 14.65 11.96 22.03
CA PRO A 316 15.70 12.43 22.93
C PRO A 316 15.12 13.35 24.03
N LYS A 317 15.63 13.26 25.26
CA LYS A 317 15.15 14.06 26.42
C LYS A 317 15.11 15.57 26.18
N MET A 318 16.02 16.10 25.35
CA MET A 318 16.14 17.52 25.04
C MET A 318 15.30 18.00 23.83
N LYS A 319 14.61 17.10 23.11
CA LYS A 319 13.79 17.49 21.94
C LYS A 319 12.30 17.40 22.28
N MET A 320 11.56 18.45 21.95
CA MET A 320 10.09 18.53 22.11
C MET A 320 9.35 17.54 21.21
N ARG A 321 9.87 17.27 20.00
CA ARG A 321 9.22 16.42 18.99
C ARG A 321 9.92 15.07 18.84
N LYS A 322 9.12 13.99 18.84
CA LYS A 322 9.60 12.65 18.49
C LYS A 322 9.80 12.50 16.97
N GLU A 323 10.89 11.86 16.58
CA GLU A 323 11.23 11.58 15.18
C GLU A 323 10.83 10.14 14.85
N LYS A 324 10.08 9.93 13.76
CA LYS A 324 9.69 8.58 13.35
C LYS A 324 10.88 7.84 12.74
N LEU A 325 11.18 6.65 13.24
CA LEU A 325 12.25 5.80 12.71
C LEU A 325 11.72 4.92 11.59
N PHE A 326 10.83 4.01 11.95
CA PHE A 326 10.20 3.07 11.06
C PHE A 326 8.89 2.60 11.66
N HIS A 327 8.15 1.82 10.89
CA HIS A 327 7.01 1.10 11.39
C HIS A 327 6.84 -0.21 10.62
N PHE A 328 5.97 -1.07 11.11
CA PHE A 328 5.58 -2.26 10.39
C PHE A 328 4.20 -2.72 10.86
N TRP A 329 3.54 -3.48 9.99
CA TRP A 329 2.30 -4.17 10.30
C TRP A 329 2.51 -5.67 10.41
N PHE A 330 1.85 -6.31 11.35
CA PHE A 330 1.74 -7.76 11.41
C PHE A 330 0.30 -8.13 11.77
N ASN A 331 -0.04 -9.40 11.56
CA ASN A 331 -1.32 -9.91 12.01
C ASN A 331 -1.06 -11.02 13.04
N THR A 332 -1.76 -10.90 14.15
CA THR A 332 -1.61 -11.73 15.36
C THR A 332 -1.80 -13.23 15.10
N TYR A 333 -2.73 -13.61 14.22
CA TYR A 333 -2.97 -15.00 13.83
C TYR A 333 -1.73 -15.62 13.19
N PHE A 334 -1.13 -14.92 12.23
CA PHE A 334 0.01 -15.44 11.46
C PHE A 334 1.27 -15.60 12.31
N VAL A 335 1.51 -14.67 13.24
CA VAL A 335 2.60 -14.81 14.21
C VAL A 335 2.39 -16.06 15.07
N ALA A 336 1.19 -16.26 15.61
CA ALA A 336 0.86 -17.42 16.43
C ALA A 336 0.78 -18.74 15.64
N ALA A 337 0.59 -18.67 14.32
CA ALA A 337 0.62 -19.80 13.40
C ALA A 337 2.02 -20.10 12.86
N GLY A 338 3.06 -19.34 13.26
CA GLY A 338 4.43 -19.52 12.79
C GLY A 338 4.68 -19.05 11.35
N VAL A 339 3.80 -18.23 10.77
CA VAL A 339 3.98 -17.66 9.43
C VAL A 339 4.82 -16.39 9.52
N GLY A 340 6.10 -16.52 9.16
CA GLY A 340 7.08 -15.44 9.28
C GLY A 340 7.56 -15.19 10.72
N ALA A 341 7.17 -16.05 11.66
CA ALA A 341 7.60 -16.02 13.05
C ALA A 341 8.00 -17.43 13.51
N GLU A 342 8.89 -17.51 14.50
CA GLU A 342 9.31 -18.79 15.08
C GLU A 342 8.76 -18.95 16.49
N ARG A 343 8.34 -20.16 16.86
CA ARG A 343 8.02 -20.48 18.25
C ARG A 343 9.31 -20.55 19.04
N VAL A 344 9.37 -19.87 20.17
CA VAL A 344 10.53 -19.83 21.08
C VAL A 344 10.15 -20.40 22.45
N PRO A 345 11.12 -20.76 23.30
CA PRO A 345 10.84 -21.14 24.69
C PRO A 345 9.97 -20.08 25.38
N ALA A 346 9.10 -20.55 26.29
CA ALA A 346 8.30 -19.65 27.11
C ALA A 346 9.21 -18.76 27.97
N LEU A 347 8.74 -17.56 28.31
CA LEU A 347 9.46 -16.66 29.20
C LEU A 347 9.37 -17.17 30.64
N ASP A 348 10.42 -16.94 31.43
CA ASP A 348 10.52 -17.42 32.82
C ASP A 348 9.38 -16.93 33.71
N ASP A 349 8.87 -15.72 33.46
CA ASP A 349 7.77 -15.10 34.20
C ASP A 349 6.37 -15.58 33.76
N SER A 350 6.30 -16.37 32.69
CA SER A 350 5.05 -16.82 32.07
C SER A 350 5.22 -18.16 31.34
N PRO A 351 5.66 -19.23 32.05
CA PRO A 351 6.06 -20.51 31.46
C PRO A 351 4.90 -21.26 30.76
N ASN A 352 3.66 -20.91 31.09
CA ASN A 352 2.46 -21.55 30.55
C ASN A 352 1.97 -20.92 29.23
N LEU A 353 2.61 -19.85 28.75
CA LEU A 353 2.19 -19.15 27.53
C LEU A 353 3.06 -19.51 26.34
N GLU A 354 2.41 -19.81 25.21
CA GLU A 354 3.12 -20.00 23.95
C GLU A 354 3.75 -18.67 23.51
N THR A 355 5.06 -18.68 23.28
CA THR A 355 5.84 -17.49 22.93
C THR A 355 6.38 -17.62 21.51
N PHE A 356 6.30 -16.54 20.74
CA PHE A 356 6.70 -16.45 19.34
C PHE A 356 7.60 -15.24 19.14
N LYS A 357 8.59 -15.37 18.25
CA LYS A 357 9.48 -14.29 17.84
C LYS A 357 9.29 -13.99 16.36
N LEU A 358 8.84 -12.76 16.07
CA LEU A 358 8.78 -12.22 14.72
C LEU A 358 10.07 -11.43 14.45
N THR A 359 10.90 -11.92 13.52
CA THR A 359 12.15 -11.26 13.14
C THR A 359 11.99 -10.56 11.79
N LEU A 360 12.16 -9.24 11.76
CA LEU A 360 12.08 -8.41 10.57
C LEU A 360 13.42 -7.75 10.30
N ASN A 361 14.04 -8.05 9.17
CA ASN A 361 15.25 -7.33 8.75
C ASN A 361 14.91 -5.91 8.24
N LYS A 362 15.93 -5.07 8.05
CA LYS A 362 15.83 -3.69 7.55
C LYS A 362 14.91 -3.55 6.33
N TRP A 363 14.98 -4.50 5.41
CA TRP A 363 14.23 -4.47 4.15
C TRP A 363 12.75 -4.84 4.33
N GLN A 364 12.39 -5.39 5.48
CA GLN A 364 11.03 -5.73 5.86
C GLN A 364 10.34 -4.65 6.72
N LEU A 365 11.00 -3.51 6.94
CA LEU A 365 10.51 -2.41 7.76
C LEU A 365 10.12 -1.20 6.89
N ASP A 366 8.92 -0.67 7.11
CA ASP A 366 8.45 0.51 6.39
C ASP A 366 9.26 1.74 6.81
N GLU A 367 9.58 2.62 5.86
CA GLU A 367 10.58 3.70 5.96
C GLU A 367 12.04 3.24 6.03
N ALA A 368 12.41 2.30 6.90
CA ALA A 368 13.82 1.86 7.02
C ALA A 368 14.35 1.19 5.74
N HIS A 369 13.50 0.46 5.00
CA HIS A 369 13.89 -0.15 3.71
C HIS A 369 14.29 0.89 2.63
N LYS A 370 13.97 2.17 2.82
CA LYS A 370 14.32 3.26 1.89
C LYS A 370 15.77 3.72 2.05
N ASP A 371 16.39 3.49 3.21
CA ASP A 371 17.78 3.82 3.49
C ASP A 371 18.74 2.87 2.77
N LYS A 372 18.88 3.04 1.44
CA LYS A 372 19.76 2.20 0.61
C LYS A 372 21.25 2.43 0.85
N GLN A 373 21.62 3.56 1.46
CA GLN A 373 23.00 3.96 1.70
C GLN A 373 23.47 3.63 3.12
N HIS A 374 22.60 3.03 3.94
CA HIS A 374 22.93 2.61 5.31
C HIS A 374 23.38 3.78 6.21
N LYS A 375 22.76 4.96 6.02
CA LYS A 375 23.08 6.16 6.83
C LYS A 375 22.57 6.05 8.26
N ASN A 376 21.35 5.55 8.42
CA ASN A 376 20.66 5.49 9.71
C ASN A 376 20.58 4.06 10.26
N TYR A 377 20.60 3.07 9.36
CA TYR A 377 20.47 1.67 9.71
C TYR A 377 21.57 0.85 9.03
N SER A 378 22.30 0.07 9.82
CA SER A 378 23.26 -0.90 9.32
C SER A 378 22.62 -1.88 8.31
N PRO A 379 23.36 -2.44 7.33
CA PRO A 379 22.82 -3.46 6.42
C PRO A 379 22.27 -4.72 7.12
N ASP A 380 22.80 -5.07 8.29
CA ASP A 380 22.36 -6.20 9.12
C ASP A 380 21.29 -5.82 10.16
N PHE A 381 20.81 -4.56 10.15
CA PHE A 381 19.76 -4.09 11.05
C PHE A 381 18.52 -5.00 10.99
N LYS A 382 18.07 -5.44 12.17
CA LYS A 382 16.86 -6.22 12.37
C LYS A 382 16.11 -5.79 13.62
N VAL A 383 14.83 -6.13 13.61
CA VAL A 383 13.90 -5.96 14.72
C VAL A 383 13.36 -7.34 15.08
N GLU A 384 13.40 -7.69 16.35
CA GLU A 384 12.81 -8.91 16.88
C GLU A 384 11.67 -8.52 17.83
N LEU A 385 10.47 -9.01 17.57
CA LEU A 385 9.28 -8.78 18.38
C LEU A 385 8.92 -10.08 19.10
N ILE A 386 8.93 -10.07 20.43
CA ILE A 386 8.49 -11.20 21.25
C ILE A 386 7.02 -11.03 21.59
N VAL A 387 6.24 -12.05 21.21
CA VAL A 387 4.79 -12.07 21.27
C VAL A 387 4.34 -13.33 22.02
N GLN A 388 3.43 -13.18 22.97
CA GLN A 388 2.83 -14.30 23.68
C GLN A 388 1.39 -14.48 23.26
N LYS A 389 1.02 -15.70 22.87
CA LYS A 389 -0.36 -16.04 22.55
C LYS A 389 -1.15 -16.20 23.84
N MET A 390 -2.31 -15.54 23.89
CA MET A 390 -3.21 -15.68 25.01
C MET A 390 -3.99 -16.99 24.89
N PRO A 391 -4.24 -17.70 26.01
CA PRO A 391 -5.14 -18.83 26.02
C PRO A 391 -6.53 -18.39 25.58
N VAL A 392 -7.21 -19.22 24.79
CA VAL A 392 -8.64 -19.02 24.53
C VAL A 392 -9.33 -19.19 25.88
N SER A 393 -9.89 -18.12 26.44
CA SER A 393 -10.69 -18.22 27.66
C SER A 393 -11.83 -19.18 27.35
N ALA A 394 -11.87 -20.34 28.00
CA ALA A 394 -13.06 -21.16 27.96
C ALA A 394 -14.21 -20.26 28.43
N THR A 395 -15.16 -19.96 27.55
CA THR A 395 -16.42 -19.35 27.95
C THR A 395 -17.00 -20.27 28.99
N PHE A 396 -17.00 -19.84 30.25
CA PHE A 396 -17.68 -20.55 31.32
C PHE A 396 -19.17 -20.54 30.95
N VAL A 397 -19.65 -21.64 30.37
CA VAL A 397 -21.08 -21.86 30.18
C VAL A 397 -21.60 -22.08 31.59
N GLY A 398 -22.04 -21.00 32.23
CA GLY A 398 -22.65 -21.05 33.55
C GLY A 398 -23.87 -21.96 33.47
N GLY A 399 -23.71 -23.20 33.91
CA GLY A 399 -24.79 -24.11 34.27
C GLY A 399 -25.50 -23.54 35.50
N GLY A 400 -26.31 -22.51 35.29
CA GLY A 400 -27.24 -21.99 36.27
C GLY A 400 -28.63 -22.48 35.91
N ALA A 401 -29.09 -23.53 36.59
CA ALA A 401 -30.50 -23.89 36.62
C ALA A 401 -31.31 -22.64 37.02
N ARG A 402 -32.08 -22.09 36.07
CA ARG A 402 -33.03 -21.01 36.35
C ARG A 402 -34.32 -21.62 36.89
N SER A 403 -34.58 -21.44 38.18
CA SER A 403 -35.94 -21.45 38.72
C SER A 403 -36.74 -20.28 38.10
N PRO A 404 -38.03 -20.45 37.80
CA PRO A 404 -38.83 -19.39 37.16
C PRO A 404 -39.20 -18.30 38.18
N PRO A 405 -39.29 -17.02 37.77
CA PRO A 405 -39.77 -15.95 38.65
C PRO A 405 -41.31 -15.97 38.73
N PRO A 406 -41.90 -15.49 39.83
CA PRO A 406 -43.35 -15.42 39.97
C PRO A 406 -43.93 -14.27 39.14
N SER A 407 -45.15 -14.50 38.67
CA SER A 407 -45.99 -13.58 37.91
C SER A 407 -46.49 -12.41 38.76
N SER A 408 -46.37 -11.18 38.24
CA SER A 408 -47.29 -10.10 38.59
C SER A 408 -47.51 -9.17 37.40
N SER A 409 -48.79 -9.07 37.05
CA SER A 409 -49.42 -8.18 36.08
C SER A 409 -49.40 -6.71 36.50
N SER A 410 -49.20 -5.78 35.56
CA SER A 410 -50.07 -4.59 35.38
C SER A 410 -49.61 -3.68 34.23
N SER A 411 -50.54 -3.48 33.30
CA SER A 411 -50.94 -2.27 32.56
C SER A 411 -49.95 -1.37 31.78
N CYS A 412 -50.33 -1.19 30.51
CA CYS A 412 -50.05 -0.11 29.55
C CYS A 412 -49.60 1.25 30.08
N CYS A 413 -48.70 1.89 29.34
CA CYS A 413 -48.93 3.20 28.72
C CYS A 413 -47.98 3.42 27.53
N SER A 414 -48.53 3.94 26.46
CA SER A 414 -47.90 4.42 25.23
C SER A 414 -47.55 5.90 25.34
N GLU A 415 -46.38 6.33 24.83
CA GLU A 415 -46.10 7.63 24.17
C GLU A 415 -44.59 7.72 23.86
N ARG A 416 -44.22 7.82 22.57
CA ARG A 416 -43.80 9.03 21.83
C ARG A 416 -42.40 9.58 22.17
N SER A 417 -41.53 9.42 21.17
CA SER A 417 -40.46 10.30 20.68
C SER A 417 -40.01 11.48 21.55
N GLU A 418 -38.73 11.49 21.93
CA GLU A 418 -37.93 12.72 21.98
C GLU A 418 -36.52 12.46 21.42
N ARG A 419 -36.13 13.33 20.49
CA ARG A 419 -34.77 13.46 19.95
C ARG A 419 -34.03 14.38 20.92
N ASP A 420 -32.89 13.94 21.43
CA ASP A 420 -31.94 14.83 22.08
C ASP A 420 -30.86 15.24 21.09
N GLU A 421 -31.00 16.48 20.65
CA GLU A 421 -29.92 17.31 20.13
C GLU A 421 -28.89 17.55 21.24
N ARG A 422 -27.61 17.30 20.98
CA ARG A 422 -26.52 17.95 21.70
C ARG A 422 -25.58 18.59 20.69
N ASP A 423 -25.61 19.91 20.79
CA ASP A 423 -24.87 20.88 20.04
C ASP A 423 -23.41 20.98 20.54
N ASP A 424 -22.60 21.48 19.63
CA ASP A 424 -21.15 21.60 19.58
C ASP A 424 -20.45 22.23 20.81
N ARG A 425 -19.20 21.81 21.06
CA ARG A 425 -18.00 22.68 20.95
C ARG A 425 -16.67 21.99 21.28
N ASP A 426 -15.68 22.39 20.48
CA ASP A 426 -14.23 22.38 20.65
C ASP A 426 -13.45 21.05 20.62
N ASP A 427 -12.91 20.74 19.44
CA ASP A 427 -11.45 20.66 19.24
C ASP A 427 -11.12 20.67 17.73
N ARG A 428 -10.92 21.88 17.20
CA ARG A 428 -10.24 22.12 15.92
C ARG A 428 -8.78 22.38 16.25
N ASP A 429 -7.88 21.48 15.84
CA ASP A 429 -6.62 21.86 15.19
C ASP A 429 -5.90 20.63 14.62
N ASP A 430 -5.04 20.88 13.64
CA ASP A 430 -4.18 19.94 12.92
C ASP A 430 -4.76 19.17 11.72
N ARG A 431 -5.40 19.92 10.81
CA ARG A 431 -5.36 19.64 9.36
C ARG A 431 -4.95 20.89 8.58
N ALA A 432 -3.66 21.04 8.29
CA ALA A 432 -3.07 21.51 7.02
C ALA A 432 -1.71 22.20 7.22
N ALA A 433 -0.63 21.52 6.80
CA ALA A 433 0.59 22.14 6.29
C ALA A 433 1.07 21.26 5.12
N TRP A 434 0.45 21.45 3.96
CA TRP A 434 0.96 22.23 2.82
C TRP A 434 2.09 21.54 2.05
N ASP A 435 1.73 21.21 0.80
CA ASP A 435 2.63 21.05 -0.33
C ASP A 435 3.66 22.19 -0.35
N SER A 436 4.91 21.89 0.02
CA SER A 436 6.11 22.55 -0.51
C SER A 436 7.37 21.84 -0.02
N ALA A 437 7.89 20.95 -0.85
CA ALA A 437 9.32 20.98 -1.19
C ALA A 437 9.56 20.10 -2.41
N ARG A 438 9.61 20.74 -3.58
CA ARG A 438 10.47 20.26 -4.67
C ARG A 438 11.89 20.14 -4.09
N GLY A 439 12.51 18.97 -4.25
CA GLY A 439 13.89 18.79 -3.79
C GLY A 439 14.43 17.38 -3.87
N ASP A 440 13.97 16.54 -4.80
CA ASP A 440 14.70 15.30 -5.13
C ASP A 440 15.82 15.67 -6.11
N MET A 441 16.94 16.15 -5.56
CA MET A 441 18.26 15.88 -6.11
C MET A 441 18.90 14.87 -5.17
N TRP A 442 19.30 13.72 -5.76
CA TRP A 442 19.94 12.52 -5.20
C TRP A 442 19.04 11.35 -4.81
#